data_AF-A0A8I2J644-F1
#
_entry.id   AF-A0A8I2J644-F1
#
_cell.length_a   1.000
_cell.length_b   1.000
_cell.length_c   1.000
_cell.angle_alpha   90.00
_cell.angle_beta   90.00
_cell.angle_gamma   90.00
#
_symmetry.space_group_name_H-M   'P 1'
#
loop_
_entity.id
_entity.type
_entity.pdbx_description
1 polymer ?
#
loop_
_entity_poly.entity_id
_entity_poly.type
_entity_poly.pdbx_seq_one_letter_code
_entity_poly.pdbx_strand_id
1 'polypeptide(L)'
;MIALLHAPLYAPFTYSAHRYASFFQSLEAYHRVKKNEFGSKDVSKQEHGARVKLVVSALDAAGLPQDHVQWAKNVIQGRNDKPLKEQIVDVVSSTGKLGQRILAAVPDFPTLVYNARTGVSHGGADKGPSATQRYWCGEVLLWLMRVRLLQDLGITDSDARALRNTRFQDSLKQLSIGT
;
A
#
# COMPACT_ATOMS: atom_id res chain seq x y z
N MET A 1 15.79 0.12 -15.27
CA MET A 1 14.36 -0.19 -15.55
C MET A 1 14.17 -1.47 -16.37
N ILE A 2 15.04 -1.81 -17.34
CA ILE A 2 14.96 -3.07 -18.13
C ILE A 2 15.32 -4.34 -17.34
N ALA A 3 16.17 -4.22 -16.31
CA ALA A 3 16.56 -5.33 -15.45
C ALA A 3 15.38 -5.97 -14.68
N LEU A 4 14.36 -5.18 -14.30
CA LEU A 4 13.15 -5.69 -13.62
C LEU A 4 12.27 -6.54 -14.55
N LEU A 5 12.32 -6.29 -15.86
CA LEU A 5 11.56 -7.04 -16.86
C LEU A 5 12.15 -8.45 -17.10
N HIS A 6 13.48 -8.56 -17.06
CA HIS A 6 14.20 -9.81 -17.37
C HIS A 6 14.59 -10.61 -16.12
N ALA A 7 14.54 -10.00 -14.93
CA ALA A 7 14.84 -10.67 -13.66
C ALA A 7 14.09 -12.00 -13.49
N PRO A 8 12.79 -12.14 -13.86
CA PRO A 8 12.09 -13.40 -13.71
C PRO A 8 12.47 -14.47 -14.75
N LEU A 9 13.09 -14.08 -15.87
CA LEU A 9 13.57 -15.00 -16.91
C LEU A 9 14.94 -15.59 -16.53
N TYR A 10 15.77 -14.82 -15.82
CA TYR A 10 17.08 -15.27 -15.33
C TYR A 10 17.02 -15.93 -13.93
N ALA A 11 16.02 -15.57 -13.12
CA ALA A 11 15.80 -16.14 -11.78
C ALA A 11 14.30 -16.46 -11.55
N PRO A 12 13.78 -17.56 -12.11
CA PRO A 12 12.35 -17.90 -12.02
C PRO A 12 11.83 -18.02 -10.58
N PHE A 13 12.70 -18.40 -9.64
CA PHE A 13 12.37 -18.49 -8.22
C PHE A 13 12.05 -17.13 -7.58
N THR A 14 12.47 -16.02 -8.19
CA THR A 14 12.14 -14.67 -7.72
C THR A 14 10.88 -14.11 -8.37
N TYR A 15 10.26 -14.81 -9.34
CA TYR A 15 9.09 -14.36 -10.08
C TYR A 15 7.95 -13.90 -9.15
N SER A 16 7.63 -14.69 -8.12
CA SER A 16 6.57 -14.35 -7.17
C SER A 16 6.89 -13.06 -6.41
N ALA A 17 8.14 -12.89 -5.96
CA ALA A 17 8.61 -11.70 -5.27
C ALA A 17 8.61 -10.46 -6.19
N HIS A 18 9.09 -10.57 -7.43
CA HIS A 18 9.11 -9.47 -8.40
C HIS A 18 7.71 -9.06 -8.86
N ARG A 19 6.86 -10.04 -9.18
CA ARG A 19 5.45 -9.79 -9.53
C ARG A 19 4.74 -9.08 -8.38
N TYR A 20 4.95 -9.57 -7.16
CA TYR A 20 4.38 -8.95 -5.97
C TYR A 20 4.88 -7.51 -5.80
N ALA A 21 6.20 -7.28 -5.85
CA ALA A 21 6.78 -5.93 -5.75
C ALA A 21 6.23 -4.96 -6.82
N SER A 22 5.98 -5.44 -8.04
CA SER A 22 5.41 -4.62 -9.13
C SER A 22 3.99 -4.13 -8.80
N PHE A 23 3.18 -4.93 -8.09
CA PHE A 23 1.86 -4.48 -7.63
C PHE A 23 1.96 -3.35 -6.60
N PHE A 24 2.94 -3.39 -5.70
CA PHE A 24 3.15 -2.30 -4.73
C PHE A 24 3.66 -1.05 -5.39
N GLN A 25 4.62 -1.16 -6.30
CA GLN A 25 5.11 -0.01 -7.06
C GLN A 25 3.97 0.64 -7.85
N SER A 26 3.02 -0.14 -8.36
CA SER A 26 1.82 0.38 -9.02
C SER A 26 0.87 1.10 -8.06
N LEU A 27 0.69 0.59 -6.83
CA LEU A 27 -0.12 1.24 -5.78
C LEU A 27 0.53 2.55 -5.29
N GLU A 28 1.85 2.56 -5.11
CA GLU A 28 2.62 3.76 -4.76
C GLU A 28 2.57 4.80 -5.88
N ALA A 29 2.69 4.35 -7.15
CA ALA A 29 2.56 5.22 -8.31
C ALA A 29 1.16 5.83 -8.43
N TYR A 30 0.11 5.03 -8.20
CA TYR A 30 -1.27 5.53 -8.17
C TYR A 30 -1.46 6.61 -7.11
N HIS A 31 -1.01 6.40 -5.87
CA HIS A 31 -1.12 7.43 -4.83
C HIS A 31 -0.33 8.69 -5.16
N ARG A 32 0.80 8.57 -5.85
CA ARG A 32 1.60 9.71 -6.33
C ARG A 32 0.87 10.51 -7.41
N VAL A 33 0.23 9.84 -8.38
CA VAL A 33 -0.59 10.52 -9.41
C VAL A 33 -1.81 11.16 -8.76
N LYS A 34 -2.52 10.41 -7.90
CA LYS A 34 -3.68 10.92 -7.17
C LYS A 34 -3.35 12.17 -6.35
N LYS A 35 -2.18 12.17 -5.69
CA LYS A 35 -1.64 13.32 -4.96
C LYS A 35 -1.48 14.54 -5.86
N ASN A 36 -0.91 14.37 -7.05
CA ASN A 36 -0.62 15.46 -7.95
C ASN A 36 -1.88 16.00 -8.65
N GLU A 37 -2.86 15.14 -8.96
CA GLU A 37 -4.00 15.50 -9.82
C GLU A 37 -5.31 15.74 -9.05
N PHE A 38 -5.50 15.14 -7.86
CA PHE A 38 -6.78 15.16 -7.13
C PHE A 38 -6.67 15.75 -5.72
N GLY A 39 -5.50 16.29 -5.36
CA GLY A 39 -5.22 16.92 -4.07
C GLY A 39 -4.85 15.91 -2.98
N SER A 40 -3.93 16.32 -2.11
CA SER A 40 -3.44 15.53 -0.97
C SER A 40 -3.38 16.38 0.31
N LYS A 41 -3.35 15.71 1.47
CA LYS A 41 -2.95 16.34 2.74
C LYS A 41 -1.43 16.51 2.85
N ASP A 42 -0.69 15.87 1.95
CA ASP A 42 0.74 16.06 1.78
C ASP A 42 0.98 17.43 1.16
N VAL A 43 1.83 18.22 1.79
CA VAL A 43 2.10 19.59 1.37
C VAL A 43 3.38 19.63 0.54
N SER A 44 3.66 20.75 -0.14
CA SER A 44 4.94 20.94 -0.83
C SER A 44 6.12 20.75 0.14
N LYS A 45 7.33 20.47 -0.38
CA LYS A 45 8.53 20.35 0.46
C LYS A 45 8.77 21.59 1.33
N GLN A 46 8.41 22.76 0.81
CA GLN A 46 8.55 24.04 1.49
C GLN A 46 7.54 24.19 2.64
N GLU A 47 6.27 23.85 2.40
CA GLU A 47 5.22 23.83 3.42
C GLU A 47 5.45 22.75 4.47
N HIS A 48 5.99 21.58 4.09
CA HIS A 48 6.35 20.52 5.04
C HIS A 48 7.47 21.00 5.95
N GLY A 49 8.48 21.66 5.39
CA GLY A 49 9.53 22.30 6.18
C GLY A 49 8.99 23.33 7.17
N ALA A 50 8.02 24.16 6.75
CA ALA A 50 7.36 25.12 7.62
C ALA A 50 6.54 24.44 8.74
N ARG A 51 5.81 23.37 8.41
CA ARG A 51 5.02 22.56 9.35
C ARG A 51 5.91 21.88 10.39
N VAL A 52 7.00 21.25 9.97
CA VAL A 52 7.99 20.62 10.85
C VAL A 52 8.59 21.66 11.79
N LYS A 53 8.97 22.83 11.27
CA LYS A 53 9.51 23.93 12.09
C LYS A 53 8.51 24.39 13.14
N LEU A 54 7.25 24.59 12.77
CA LEU A 54 6.17 24.96 13.71
C LEU A 54 6.01 23.94 14.84
N VAL A 55 5.96 22.65 14.50
CA VAL A 55 5.81 21.57 15.50
C VAL A 55 7.02 21.52 16.42
N VAL A 56 8.25 21.57 15.89
CA VAL A 56 9.47 21.55 16.71
C VAL A 56 9.52 22.76 17.65
N SER A 57 9.21 23.97 17.15
CA SER A 57 9.16 25.17 17.98
C SER A 57 8.10 25.09 19.08
N ALA A 58 6.95 24.46 18.83
CA ALA A 58 5.95 24.24 19.86
C ALA A 58 6.40 23.23 20.93
N LEU A 59 7.11 22.17 20.52
CA LEU A 59 7.69 21.17 21.45
C LEU A 59 8.81 21.79 22.31
N ASP A 60 9.66 22.62 21.72
CA ASP A 60 10.67 23.40 22.43
C ASP A 60 10.03 24.36 23.44
N ALA A 61 8.98 25.09 23.03
CA ALA A 61 8.26 26.02 23.90
C ALA A 61 7.51 25.32 25.05
N ALA A 62 7.11 24.06 24.86
CA ALA A 62 6.50 23.23 25.90
C ALA A 62 7.51 22.73 26.94
N GLY A 63 8.81 23.02 26.78
CA GLY A 63 9.84 22.64 27.74
C GLY A 63 10.13 21.14 27.77
N LEU A 64 9.87 20.43 26.67
CA LEU A 64 10.17 19.00 26.58
C LEU A 64 11.68 18.76 26.57
N PRO A 65 12.13 17.60 27.10
CA PRO A 65 13.53 17.19 26.98
C PRO A 65 14.02 17.20 25.52
N GLN A 66 15.21 17.75 25.31
CA GLN A 66 15.76 18.00 23.97
C GLN A 66 15.97 16.72 23.15
N ASP A 67 16.25 15.61 23.79
CA ASP A 67 16.29 14.28 23.21
C ASP A 67 14.93 13.84 22.62
N HIS A 68 13.82 14.13 23.31
CA HIS A 68 12.47 13.88 22.78
C HIS A 68 12.13 14.81 21.62
N VAL A 69 12.51 16.09 21.69
CA VAL A 69 12.30 17.05 20.59
C VAL A 69 13.08 16.61 19.35
N GLN A 70 14.35 16.22 19.52
CA GLN A 70 15.19 15.78 18.41
C GLN A 70 14.72 14.45 17.81
N TRP A 71 14.27 13.51 18.64
CA TRP A 71 13.62 12.28 18.18
C TRP A 71 12.38 12.60 17.34
N ALA A 72 11.48 13.46 17.85
CA ALA A 72 10.25 13.84 17.15
C ALA A 72 10.57 14.51 15.80
N LYS A 73 11.52 15.46 15.78
CA LYS A 73 12.01 16.12 14.57
C LYS A 73 12.49 15.11 13.53
N ASN A 74 13.33 14.15 13.93
CA ASN A 74 13.85 13.12 13.03
C ASN A 74 12.73 12.27 12.42
N VAL A 75 11.69 11.96 13.20
CA VAL A 75 10.52 11.19 12.74
C VAL A 75 9.68 11.98 11.73
N ILE A 76 9.38 13.24 12.01
CA ILE A 76 8.47 14.05 11.18
C ILE A 76 9.17 14.64 9.94
N GLN A 77 10.48 14.87 10.00
CA GLN A 77 11.24 15.45 8.89
C GLN A 77 11.20 14.58 7.64
N GLY A 78 11.21 13.25 7.80
CA GLY A 78 11.11 12.29 6.69
C GLY A 78 9.69 11.89 6.30
N ARG A 79 8.66 12.32 7.03
CA ARG A 79 7.27 11.87 6.85
C ARG A 79 6.36 12.98 6.35
N ASN A 80 6.45 13.25 5.05
CA ASN A 80 5.47 14.09 4.32
C ASN A 80 4.50 13.27 3.46
N ASP A 81 4.75 11.96 3.31
CA ASP A 81 3.95 11.07 2.48
C ASP A 81 3.13 10.12 3.37
N LYS A 82 1.92 9.76 2.90
CA LYS A 82 1.10 8.73 3.54
C LYS A 82 1.86 7.40 3.61
N PRO A 83 2.02 6.76 4.79
CA PRO A 83 2.67 5.46 4.93
C PRO A 83 2.03 4.38 4.05
N LEU A 84 2.83 3.44 3.54
CA LEU A 84 2.35 2.37 2.64
C LEU A 84 1.16 1.58 3.22
N LYS A 85 1.18 1.28 4.51
CA LYS A 85 0.05 0.60 5.18
C LYS A 85 -1.24 1.41 5.09
N GLU A 86 -1.15 2.73 5.27
CA GLU A 86 -2.30 3.62 5.15
C GLU A 86 -2.77 3.78 3.70
N GLN A 87 -1.85 3.75 2.72
CA GLN A 87 -2.20 3.72 1.30
C GLN A 87 -3.01 2.46 0.93
N ILE A 88 -2.62 1.30 1.47
CA ILE A 88 -3.37 0.05 1.28
C ILE A 88 -4.77 0.16 1.92
N VAL A 89 -4.86 0.66 3.15
CA VAL A 89 -6.14 0.88 3.84
C VAL A 89 -7.04 1.84 3.05
N ASP A 90 -6.48 2.91 2.47
CA ASP A 90 -7.23 3.85 1.63
C ASP A 90 -7.83 3.16 0.40
N VAL A 91 -7.05 2.36 -0.32
CA VAL A 91 -7.53 1.65 -1.51
C VAL A 91 -8.60 0.63 -1.14
N VAL A 92 -8.41 -0.12 -0.04
CA VAL A 92 -9.42 -1.07 0.43
C VAL A 92 -10.72 -0.36 0.80
N SER A 93 -10.65 0.70 1.61
CA SER A 93 -11.84 1.44 2.07
C SER A 93 -12.55 2.21 0.97
N SER A 94 -11.84 2.68 -0.05
CA SER A 94 -12.40 3.48 -1.15
C SER A 94 -12.99 2.68 -2.31
N THR A 95 -12.89 1.35 -2.31
CA THR A 95 -13.41 0.47 -3.39
C THR A 95 -14.80 -0.09 -3.11
N GLY A 96 -15.55 0.53 -2.19
CA GLY A 96 -16.96 0.23 -1.96
C GLY A 96 -17.21 -1.22 -1.53
N LYS A 97 -18.15 -1.90 -2.21
CA LYS A 97 -18.56 -3.26 -1.84
C LYS A 97 -17.44 -4.28 -2.01
N LEU A 98 -16.50 -4.03 -2.93
CA LEU A 98 -15.36 -4.91 -3.14
C LEU A 98 -14.46 -4.94 -1.90
N GLY A 99 -14.07 -3.77 -1.40
CA GLY A 99 -13.26 -3.65 -0.18
C GLY A 99 -13.94 -4.26 1.03
N GLN A 100 -15.24 -4.01 1.21
CA GLN A 100 -16.04 -4.63 2.28
C GLN A 100 -16.03 -6.16 2.19
N ARG A 101 -16.20 -6.72 0.98
CA ARG A 101 -16.18 -8.18 0.77
C ARG A 101 -14.83 -8.79 1.11
N ILE A 102 -13.73 -8.11 0.78
CA ILE A 102 -12.37 -8.55 1.10
C ILE A 102 -12.17 -8.55 2.61
N LEU A 103 -12.52 -7.47 3.30
CA LEU A 103 -12.39 -7.38 4.76
C LEU A 103 -13.30 -8.37 5.50
N ALA A 104 -14.46 -8.72 4.95
CA ALA A 104 -15.31 -9.75 5.53
C ALA A 104 -14.71 -11.17 5.41
N ALA A 105 -13.94 -11.43 4.35
CA ALA A 105 -13.30 -12.74 4.15
C ALA A 105 -11.91 -12.82 4.82
N VAL A 106 -11.18 -11.71 4.86
CA VAL A 106 -9.82 -11.60 5.42
C VAL A 106 -9.73 -10.26 6.19
N PRO A 107 -10.13 -10.23 7.47
CA PRO A 107 -10.24 -8.99 8.25
C PRO A 107 -8.93 -8.21 8.38
N ASP A 108 -7.79 -8.91 8.42
CA ASP A 108 -6.46 -8.33 8.58
C ASP A 108 -5.75 -8.07 7.24
N PHE A 109 -6.47 -8.14 6.11
CA PHE A 109 -5.90 -8.05 4.76
C PHE A 109 -4.89 -6.90 4.57
N PRO A 110 -5.14 -5.64 5.00
CA PRO A 110 -4.15 -4.57 4.85
C PRO A 110 -2.82 -4.85 5.56
N THR A 111 -2.86 -5.52 6.73
CA THR A 111 -1.66 -5.90 7.48
C THR A 111 -0.95 -7.07 6.80
N LEU A 112 -1.69 -8.07 6.32
CA LEU A 112 -1.15 -9.20 5.59
C LEU A 112 -0.37 -8.75 4.34
N VAL A 113 -0.97 -7.86 3.54
CA VAL A 113 -0.38 -7.28 2.32
C VAL A 113 0.87 -6.45 2.66
N TYR A 114 0.81 -5.62 3.71
CA TYR A 114 1.98 -4.86 4.17
C TYR A 114 3.16 -5.76 4.60
N ASN A 115 2.88 -6.81 5.37
CA ASN A 115 3.89 -7.75 5.85
C ASN A 115 4.53 -8.53 4.70
N ALA A 116 3.71 -8.96 3.73
CA ALA A 116 4.17 -9.59 2.50
C ALA A 116 5.17 -8.72 1.73
N ARG A 117 4.90 -7.41 1.59
CA ARG A 117 5.84 -6.48 0.92
C ARG A 117 7.11 -6.30 1.72
N THR A 118 6.99 -6.15 3.03
CA THR A 118 8.13 -5.96 3.92
C THR A 118 9.09 -7.14 3.79
N GLY A 119 8.57 -8.37 3.77
CA GLY A 119 9.39 -9.57 3.58
C GLY A 119 10.00 -9.75 2.19
N VAL A 120 9.44 -9.13 1.16
CA VAL A 120 10.05 -9.07 -0.18
C VAL A 120 11.13 -7.99 -0.27
N SER A 121 10.94 -6.86 0.42
CA SER A 121 11.82 -5.68 0.33
C SER A 121 13.06 -5.78 1.21
N HIS A 122 12.96 -6.49 2.33
CA HIS A 122 14.05 -6.73 3.27
C HIS A 122 14.27 -8.24 3.30
N GLY A 123 15.20 -8.74 2.48
CA GLY A 123 15.52 -10.16 2.42
C GLY A 123 15.81 -10.70 3.82
N GLY A 124 15.12 -11.79 4.22
CA GLY A 124 15.28 -12.40 5.55
C GLY A 124 14.03 -12.38 6.44
N ALA A 125 12.85 -12.02 5.94
CA ALA A 125 11.63 -12.22 6.72
C ALA A 125 11.19 -13.69 6.68
N ASP A 126 11.76 -14.52 7.55
CA ASP A 126 11.26 -15.86 7.88
C ASP A 126 9.83 -15.83 8.47
N LYS A 127 9.28 -14.63 8.73
CA LYS A 127 7.95 -14.38 9.29
C LYS A 127 6.94 -13.78 8.28
N GLY A 128 7.30 -13.70 7.00
CA GLY A 128 6.37 -13.25 5.96
C GLY A 128 5.40 -14.34 5.52
N PRO A 129 4.25 -14.01 4.89
CA PRO A 129 3.35 -15.00 4.34
C PRO A 129 4.05 -15.91 3.32
N SER A 130 3.57 -17.16 3.21
CA SER A 130 4.06 -18.15 2.25
C SER A 130 4.04 -17.61 0.81
N ALA A 131 4.80 -18.24 -0.09
CA ALA A 131 4.82 -17.84 -1.50
C ALA A 131 3.41 -17.86 -2.13
N THR A 132 2.59 -18.87 -1.76
CA THR A 132 1.20 -19.00 -2.19
C THR A 132 0.32 -17.87 -1.65
N GLN A 133 0.40 -17.57 -0.35
CA GLN A 133 -0.34 -16.45 0.24
C GLN A 133 0.07 -15.11 -0.39
N ARG A 134 1.37 -14.90 -0.64
CA ARG A 134 1.88 -13.71 -1.34
C ARG A 134 1.29 -13.57 -2.74
N TYR A 135 1.24 -14.66 -3.50
CA TYR A 135 0.62 -14.67 -4.83
C TYR A 135 -0.84 -14.22 -4.76
N TRP A 136 -1.65 -14.84 -3.89
CA TRP A 136 -3.08 -14.50 -3.77
C TRP A 136 -3.33 -13.09 -3.22
N CYS A 137 -2.49 -12.62 -2.28
CA CYS A 137 -2.51 -11.21 -1.86
C CYS A 137 -2.31 -10.28 -3.06
N GLY A 138 -1.40 -10.63 -3.98
CA GLY A 138 -1.10 -9.84 -5.16
C GLY A 138 -2.29 -9.79 -6.13
N GLU A 139 -2.95 -10.93 -6.36
CA GLU A 139 -4.15 -10.99 -7.20
C GLU A 139 -5.30 -10.16 -6.63
N VAL A 140 -5.57 -10.27 -5.33
CA VAL A 140 -6.63 -9.47 -4.68
C VAL A 140 -6.29 -7.97 -4.71
N LEU A 141 -5.02 -7.61 -4.47
CA LEU A 141 -4.56 -6.23 -4.56
C LEU A 141 -4.70 -5.67 -5.99
N LEU A 142 -4.41 -6.48 -7.01
CA LEU A 142 -4.58 -6.09 -8.40
C LEU A 142 -6.04 -5.78 -8.75
N TRP A 143 -6.98 -6.57 -8.22
CA TRP A 143 -8.42 -6.31 -8.40
C TRP A 143 -8.86 -5.00 -7.75
N LEU A 144 -8.39 -4.72 -6.53
CA LEU A 144 -8.63 -3.45 -5.85
C LEU A 144 -8.12 -2.26 -6.69
N MET A 145 -6.89 -2.36 -7.20
CA MET A 145 -6.29 -1.31 -8.04
C MET A 145 -7.08 -1.09 -9.34
N ARG A 146 -7.50 -2.17 -10.01
CA ARG A 146 -8.33 -2.07 -11.23
C ARG A 146 -9.65 -1.38 -10.97
N VAL A 147 -10.38 -1.78 -9.93
CA VAL A 147 -11.66 -1.16 -9.58
C VAL A 147 -11.46 0.30 -9.22
N ARG A 148 -10.45 0.63 -8.41
CA ARG A 148 -10.17 2.01 -8.03
C ARG A 148 -9.89 2.89 -9.23
N LEU A 149 -9.03 2.46 -10.15
CA LEU A 149 -8.73 3.20 -11.39
C LEU A 149 -9.99 3.41 -12.24
N LEU A 150 -10.86 2.39 -12.37
CA LEU A 150 -12.11 2.53 -13.11
C LEU A 150 -13.06 3.53 -12.43
N GLN A 151 -13.12 3.54 -11.09
CA GLN A 151 -13.91 4.51 -10.33
C GLN A 151 -13.39 5.94 -10.51
N ASP A 152 -12.07 6.15 -10.55
CA ASP A 152 -11.48 7.46 -10.83
C ASP A 152 -11.79 7.95 -12.25
N LEU A 153 -12.00 7.03 -13.20
CA LEU A 153 -12.48 7.33 -14.56
C LEU A 153 -14.02 7.52 -14.64
N GLY A 154 -14.72 7.51 -13.50
CA GLY A 154 -16.16 7.71 -13.44
C GLY A 154 -17.01 6.45 -13.63
N ILE A 155 -16.41 5.25 -13.67
CA ILE A 155 -17.15 3.98 -13.81
C ILE A 155 -17.62 3.51 -12.43
N THR A 156 -18.88 3.81 -12.13
CA THR A 156 -19.47 3.66 -10.79
C THR A 156 -19.84 2.23 -10.40
N ASP A 157 -20.01 1.30 -11.35
CA ASP A 157 -20.46 -0.08 -11.11
C ASP A 157 -19.32 -1.12 -11.10
N SER A 158 -18.08 -0.64 -11.17
CA SER A 158 -16.87 -1.47 -11.33
C SER A 158 -16.65 -2.43 -10.15
N ASP A 159 -17.02 -2.04 -8.93
CA ASP A 159 -16.95 -2.90 -7.73
C ASP A 159 -17.95 -4.06 -7.81
N ALA A 160 -19.20 -3.79 -8.19
CA ALA A 160 -20.24 -4.79 -8.39
C ALA A 160 -19.88 -5.76 -9.53
N ARG A 161 -19.26 -5.25 -10.60
CA ARG A 161 -18.75 -6.10 -11.70
C ARG A 161 -17.61 -7.00 -11.26
N ALA A 162 -16.66 -6.48 -10.47
CA ALA A 162 -15.58 -7.28 -9.92
C ALA A 162 -16.12 -8.39 -8.98
N LEU A 163 -17.13 -8.09 -8.18
CA LEU A 163 -17.79 -9.08 -7.31
C LEU A 163 -18.46 -10.22 -8.09
N ARG A 164 -18.94 -9.99 -9.31
CA ARG A 164 -19.49 -11.06 -10.16
C ARG A 164 -18.42 -11.84 -10.93
N ASN A 165 -17.17 -11.39 -10.90
CA ASN A 165 -16.10 -12.03 -11.65
C ASN A 165 -15.60 -13.29 -10.93
N THR A 166 -15.67 -14.44 -11.60
CA THR A 166 -15.26 -15.73 -11.05
C THR A 166 -13.80 -15.74 -10.63
N ARG A 167 -12.89 -15.13 -11.40
CA ARG A 167 -11.47 -15.08 -11.04
C ARG A 167 -11.21 -14.28 -9.76
N PHE A 168 -11.97 -13.20 -9.53
CA PHE A 168 -11.89 -12.47 -8.27
C PHE A 168 -12.37 -13.35 -7.10
N GLN A 169 -13.53 -13.98 -7.26
CA GLN A 169 -14.09 -14.87 -6.23
C GLN A 169 -13.13 -16.02 -5.90
N ASP A 170 -12.54 -16.65 -6.91
CA ASP A 170 -11.54 -17.71 -6.73
C ASP A 170 -10.30 -17.19 -6.00
N SER A 171 -9.77 -16.03 -6.40
CA SER A 171 -8.60 -15.43 -5.74
C SER A 171 -8.87 -15.11 -4.27
N LEU A 172 -10.05 -14.57 -3.96
CA LEU A 172 -10.45 -14.27 -2.59
C LEU A 172 -10.64 -15.54 -1.76
N LYS A 173 -11.27 -16.57 -2.34
CA LYS A 173 -11.45 -17.88 -1.70
C LYS A 173 -10.10 -18.51 -1.35
N GLN A 174 -9.18 -18.55 -2.29
CA GLN A 174 -7.85 -19.11 -2.08
C GLN A 174 -7.07 -18.34 -1.02
N LEU A 175 -7.20 -17.02 -0.98
CA LEU A 175 -6.59 -16.21 0.07
C LEU A 175 -7.17 -16.53 1.46
N SER A 176 -8.49 -16.67 1.56
CA SER A 176 -9.16 -16.95 2.85
C SER A 176 -8.92 -18.36 3.41
N ILE A 177 -8.54 -19.32 2.58
CA ILE A 177 -8.18 -20.68 3.04
C ILE A 177 -6.78 -20.69 3.65
N GLY A 178 -5.91 -19.76 3.24
CA GLY A 178 -4.55 -19.66 3.72
C GLY A 178 -4.39 -18.83 4.99
N THR A 179 -5.41 -18.13 5.46
CA THR A 179 -5.42 -17.30 6.68
C THR A 179 -6.08 -18.02 7.84
#